data_AF-A0A6I1QVC6-F1
#
_entry.id   AF-A0A6I1QVC6-F1
#
_cell.length_a   1.000
_cell.length_b   1.000
_cell.length_c   1.000
_cell.angle_alpha   90.00
_cell.angle_beta   90.00
_cell.angle_gamma   90.00
#
_symmetry.space_group_name_H-M   'P 1'
#
loop_
_entity.id
_entity.type
_entity.pdbx_description
1 polymer ?
#
loop_
_entity_poly.entity_id
_entity_poly.type
_entity_poly.pdbx_seq_one_letter_code
_entity_poly.pdbx_strand_id
1 'polypeptide(L)' 'MQFAGKMKVRIVESLCIACGLCREVCPERAVHPKMQDIHHRYEVLEHECTGCGDCLPYCPVAGALEEYEVTGFDR' A
#
# COMPACT_ATOMS: atom_id res chain seq x y z
N MET A 1 -14.85 15.02 -18.01
CA MET A 1 -14.31 14.97 -16.63
C MET A 1 -13.03 14.13 -16.67
N GLN A 2 -11.98 14.57 -15.98
CA GLN A 2 -10.60 14.10 -16.14
C GLN A 2 -10.46 12.62 -15.74
N PHE A 3 -9.99 11.78 -16.67
CA PHE A 3 -9.44 10.47 -16.32
C PHE A 3 -8.01 10.71 -15.81
N ALA A 4 -7.90 10.99 -14.51
CA ALA A 4 -6.62 10.99 -13.82
C ALA A 4 -6.11 9.54 -13.76
N GLY A 5 -4.85 9.30 -14.14
CA GLY A 5 -4.16 8.05 -13.77
C GLY A 5 -4.33 7.83 -12.27
N LYS A 6 -4.86 6.67 -11.87
CA LYS A 6 -5.11 6.40 -10.45
C LYS A 6 -3.77 6.09 -9.79
N MET A 7 -3.22 7.04 -9.06
CA MET A 7 -2.08 6.80 -8.19
C MET A 7 -2.49 5.83 -7.08
N LYS A 8 -1.62 4.88 -6.76
CA LYS A 8 -1.79 3.90 -5.67
C LYS A 8 -0.52 3.81 -4.85
N VAL A 9 -0.62 3.22 -3.68
CA VAL A 9 0.51 2.91 -2.81
C VAL A 9 0.76 1.41 -2.81
N ARG A 10 2.01 0.99 -2.86
CA ARG A 10 2.44 -0.41 -2.64
C ARG A 10 3.46 -0.48 -1.50
N ILE A 11 3.55 -1.65 -0.87
CA ILE A 11 4.59 -1.94 0.12
C ILE A 11 5.78 -2.61 -0.56
N VAL A 12 6.98 -2.09 -0.32
CA VAL A 12 8.23 -2.72 -0.74
C VAL A 12 8.60 -3.78 0.30
N GLU A 13 8.35 -5.04 -0.03
CA GLU A 13 8.44 -6.16 0.92
C GLU A 13 9.81 -6.34 1.58
N SER A 14 10.89 -6.04 0.86
CA SER A 14 12.25 -6.13 1.38
C SER A 14 12.54 -5.09 2.47
N LEU A 15 11.73 -4.04 2.57
CA LEU A 15 11.87 -2.96 3.54
C LEU A 15 10.77 -2.99 4.62
N CYS A 16 9.72 -3.81 4.44
CA CYS A 16 8.64 -3.93 5.41
C CYS A 16 9.12 -4.66 6.68
N ILE A 17 9.10 -3.94 7.81
CA ILE A 17 9.44 -4.48 9.15
C ILE A 17 8.22 -4.99 9.94
N ALA A 18 7.07 -5.19 9.27
CA ALA A 18 5.84 -5.70 9.88
C ALA A 18 5.28 -4.90 11.09
N CYS A 19 5.55 -3.59 11.17
CA CYS A 19 5.10 -2.76 12.30
C CYS A 19 3.58 -2.51 12.36
N GLY A 20 2.86 -2.63 11.24
CA GLY A 20 1.39 -2.51 11.19
C GLY A 20 0.84 -1.08 11.13
N LEU A 21 1.66 -0.03 11.28
CA LEU A 21 1.17 1.37 11.30
C LEU A 21 0.41 1.76 10.03
N CYS A 22 0.89 1.36 8.84
CA CYS A 22 0.20 1.63 7.57
C CYS A 22 -1.21 1.00 7.53
N ARG A 23 -1.42 -0.13 8.20
CA ARG A 23 -2.72 -0.80 8.32
C ARG A 23 -3.65 -0.08 9.29
N GLU A 24 -3.12 0.42 10.41
CA GLU A 24 -3.90 1.14 11.41
C GLU A 24 -4.45 2.46 10.87
N VAL A 25 -3.65 3.18 10.08
CA VAL A 25 -4.03 4.51 9.58
C VAL A 25 -4.80 4.47 8.26
N CYS A 26 -4.86 3.33 7.56
CA CYS A 26 -5.53 3.25 6.27
C CYS A 26 -7.06 3.36 6.43
N PRO A 27 -7.71 4.44 5.95
CA PRO A 27 -9.14 4.62 6.11
C PRO A 27 -9.96 3.56 5.35
N GLU A 28 -9.44 3.10 4.21
CA GLU A 28 -10.08 2.10 3.33
C GLU A 28 -9.82 0.67 3.77
N ARG A 29 -8.96 0.46 4.77
CA ARG A 29 -8.50 -0.88 5.22
C ARG A 29 -7.87 -1.71 4.10
N ALA A 30 -7.28 -1.06 3.11
CA ALA A 30 -6.65 -1.69 1.94
C ALA A 30 -5.33 -2.43 2.24
N VAL A 31 -4.82 -2.36 3.48
CA VAL A 31 -3.55 -2.97 3.88
C VAL A 31 -3.80 -4.27 4.64
N HIS A 32 -3.37 -5.40 4.06
CA HIS A 32 -3.64 -6.74 4.59
C HIS A 32 -2.35 -7.47 4.96
N PRO A 33 -2.38 -8.38 5.96
CA PRO A 33 -1.28 -9.32 6.15
C PRO A 33 -1.09 -10.14 4.87
N LYS A 34 0.15 -10.21 4.38
CA LYS A 34 0.46 -11.00 3.20
C LYS A 34 0.33 -12.48 3.53
N MET A 35 -0.55 -13.18 2.82
CA MET A 35 -0.79 -14.60 3.06
C MET A 35 0.49 -15.40 2.80
N GLN A 36 0.74 -16.41 3.65
CA GLN A 36 1.90 -17.31 3.54
C GLN A 36 3.27 -16.61 3.67
N ASP A 37 3.31 -15.39 4.21
CA ASP A 37 4.56 -14.69 4.52
C ASP A 37 5.03 -15.01 5.95
N ILE A 38 6.19 -15.67 6.07
CA ILE A 38 6.77 -16.04 7.38
C ILE A 38 7.24 -14.84 8.21
N HIS A 39 7.39 -13.68 7.58
CA HIS A 39 7.82 -12.44 8.23
C HIS A 39 6.64 -11.57 8.66
N HIS A 40 5.40 -12.05 8.47
CA HIS A 40 4.17 -11.36 8.82
C HIS A 40 4.07 -9.95 8.19
N ARG A 41 4.63 -9.79 6.99
CA ARG A 41 4.60 -8.52 6.25
C ARG A 41 3.21 -8.19 5.75
N TYR A 42 3.05 -6.95 5.33
CA TYR A 42 1.80 -6.41 4.80
C TYR A 42 1.89 -6.18 3.30
N GLU A 43 0.75 -6.25 2.63
CA GLU A 43 0.55 -5.87 1.24
C GLU A 43 -0.61 -4.88 1.11
N VAL A 44 -0.62 -4.08 0.05
CA VAL A 44 -1.74 -3.19 -0.28
C VAL A 44 -2.56 -3.86 -1.38
N LEU A 45 -3.85 -4.09 -1.12
CA LEU A 45 -4.78 -4.55 -2.15
C LEU A 45 -5.17 -3.38 -3.05
N GLU A 46 -4.73 -3.41 -4.30
CA GLU A 46 -4.89 -2.32 -5.25
C GLU A 46 -6.36 -1.89 -5.47
N HIS A 47 -7.27 -2.87 -5.49
CA HIS A 47 -8.70 -2.66 -5.71
C HIS A 47 -9.40 -1.98 -4.51
N GLU A 48 -8.79 -2.04 -3.32
CA GLU A 48 -9.28 -1.37 -2.11
C GLU A 48 -8.57 -0.03 -1.85
N CYS A 49 -7.32 0.10 -2.33
CA CYS A 49 -6.55 1.32 -2.16
C CYS A 49 -7.16 2.46 -2.98
N THR A 50 -7.53 3.58 -2.38
CA THR A 50 -8.03 4.76 -3.12
C THR A 50 -6.91 5.67 -3.63
N GLY A 51 -5.68 5.49 -3.13
CA GLY A 51 -4.55 6.38 -3.43
C GLY A 51 -4.49 7.62 -2.53
N CYS A 52 -5.14 7.63 -1.37
CA CYS A 52 -5.16 8.80 -0.47
C CYS A 52 -3.79 9.18 0.12
N GLY A 53 -2.85 8.22 0.22
CA GLY A 53 -1.50 8.46 0.72
C GLY A 53 -1.37 8.55 2.25
N ASP A 54 -2.45 8.36 3.01
CA ASP A 54 -2.44 8.52 4.49
C ASP A 54 -1.43 7.62 5.20
N CYS A 55 -1.05 6.49 4.61
CA CYS A 55 -0.06 5.57 5.18
C CYS A 55 1.40 6.05 5.04
N LEU A 56 1.69 6.90 4.04
CA LEU A 56 3.04 7.34 3.69
C LEU A 56 3.79 8.00 4.87
N PRO A 57 3.22 8.99 5.59
CA PRO A 57 3.93 9.64 6.69
C PRO A 57 4.09 8.77 7.95
N TYR A 58 3.35 7.66 8.07
CA TYR A 58 3.40 6.80 9.26
C TYR A 58 4.35 5.62 9.13
N CYS A 59 4.86 5.33 7.93
CA CYS A 59 5.83 4.26 7.79
C CYS A 59 7.19 4.71 8.35
N PRO A 60 7.74 4.04 9.38
CA PRO A 60 9.01 4.44 9.99
C PRO A 60 10.23 4.05 9.13
N VAL A 61 10.02 3.27 8.05
CA VAL A 61 11.08 2.81 7.16
C VAL A 61 10.98 3.56 5.84
N ALA A 62 11.97 4.41 5.58
CA ALA A 62 12.06 5.15 4.33
C ALA A 62 12.05 4.19 3.12
N GLY A 63 11.19 4.49 2.13
CA GLY A 63 11.05 3.68 0.92
C GLY A 63 10.26 2.39 1.07
N ALA A 64 9.78 2.03 2.27
CA ALA A 64 8.94 0.84 2.43
C ALA A 64 7.53 1.01 1.87
N LEU A 65 7.10 2.24 1.60
CA LEU A 65 5.89 2.57 0.84
C LEU A 65 6.26 3.40 -0.39
N GLU A 66 5.73 3.02 -1.55
CA GLU A 66 5.96 3.71 -2.82
C GLU A 66 4.63 4.06 -3.48
N GLU A 67 4.55 5.26 -4.03
CA GLU A 67 3.47 5.67 -4.92
C GLU A 67 3.77 5.22 -6.36
N TYR A 68 2.76 4.72 -7.06
CA TYR A 68 2.88 4.32 -8.46
C TYR A 68 1.61 4.65 -9.25
N GLU A 69 1.78 4.92 -10.54
CA GLU A 69 0.67 5.12 -11.46
C GLU A 69 0.15 3.76 -11.95
N VAL A 70 -1.14 3.50 -11.81
CA VAL A 70 -1.76 2.30 -12.39
C VAL A 70 -1.97 2.52 -13.89
N THR A 71 -1.09 1.92 -14.70
CA THR A 71 -1.27 1.83 -16.15
C THR A 71 -2.13 0.60 -16.47
N GLY A 72 -3.43 0.81 -16.69
CA GLY A 72 -4.42 -0.28 -16.72
C GLY A 72 -4.16 -1.40 -17.73
N PHE A 73 -4.29 -2.65 -17.25
CA PHE A 73 -4.97 -3.76 -17.93
C PHE A 73 -5.36 -4.85 -16.92
N ASP A 74 -5.99 -4.45 -15.82
CA ASP A 74 -6.70 -5.31 -14.88
C ASP A 74 -8.03 -5.76 -15.51
N ARG A 75 -8.08 -7.04 -15.91
CA ARG A 75 -9.26 -7.71 -16.49
C ARG A 75 -10.34 -8.01 -15.46
#